data_AF-A0A8T5S424-F1
#
_entry.id   AF-A0A8T5S424-F1
#
_cell.length_a   1.000
_cell.length_b   1.000
_cell.length_c   1.000
_cell.angle_alpha   90.00
_cell.angle_beta   90.00
_cell.angle_gamma   90.00
#
_symmetry.space_group_name_H-M   'P 1'
#
loop_
_entity.id
_entity.type
_entity.pdbx_description
1 polymer ?
#
loop_
_entity_poly.entity_id
_entity_poly.type
_entity_poly.pdbx_seq_one_letter_code
_entity_poly.pdbx_strand_id
1 'polypeptide(L)'
;YDTEHAAKKISKFKNSIKGVRIDSGDLVDHAKKVRKILDENGCEKVLIIASSDLNEYKIKEILEENAPIDVFGVGTELTTSRDDPTIAGVYKLIEYNRKPKIKISEEKLSYPGKKQIYRIYNKQGEFEEDILMLDNEPAPPNSDVLLIPVMKEGVLITELPDLNSIQQFNIENIEKLPTKFKELEENHIFKVRISKKLSELTNTLTDKFT
;
A
#
# COMPACT_ATOMS: atom_id res chain seq x y z
N TYR A 1 16.53 19.93 27.26
CA TYR A 1 17.00 19.70 25.88
C TYR A 1 16.42 20.82 25.04
N ASP A 2 17.26 21.50 24.25
CA ASP A 2 16.88 22.67 23.44
C ASP A 2 17.48 22.49 22.04
N THR A 3 16.61 22.19 21.08
CA THR A 3 16.96 21.89 19.68
C THR A 3 17.61 23.08 18.99
N GLU A 4 17.17 24.31 19.32
CA GLU A 4 17.69 25.55 18.74
C GLU A 4 19.09 25.86 19.27
N HIS A 5 19.30 25.67 20.58
CA HIS A 5 20.63 25.81 21.18
C HIS A 5 21.61 24.76 20.66
N ALA A 6 21.13 23.52 20.48
CA ALA A 6 21.93 22.46 19.88
C ALA A 6 22.33 22.83 18.44
N ALA A 7 21.39 23.30 17.61
CA ALA A 7 21.65 23.77 16.25
C ALA A 7 22.74 24.85 16.22
N LYS A 8 22.66 25.87 17.08
CA LYS A 8 23.71 26.92 17.17
C LYS A 8 25.09 26.37 17.52
N LYS A 9 25.16 25.40 18.45
CA LYS A 9 26.45 24.81 18.85
C LYS A 9 27.08 24.01 17.72
N ILE A 10 26.29 23.21 17.02
CA ILE A 10 26.80 22.31 15.99
C ILE A 10 27.11 23.04 14.68
N SER A 11 26.51 24.20 14.42
CA SER A 11 26.80 25.00 13.21
C SER A 11 28.29 25.38 13.07
N LYS A 12 29.07 25.38 14.17
CA LYS A 12 30.53 25.55 14.13
C LYS A 12 31.24 24.48 13.30
N PHE A 13 30.65 23.30 13.19
CA PHE A 13 31.15 22.19 12.38
C PHE A 13 30.71 22.28 10.91
N LYS A 14 29.87 23.26 10.57
CA LYS A 14 29.40 23.52 9.19
C LYS A 14 28.89 22.24 8.52
N ASN A 15 29.33 21.98 7.28
CA ASN A 15 28.88 20.85 6.47
C ASN A 15 29.56 19.50 6.84
N SER A 16 30.32 19.43 7.94
CA SER A 16 30.83 18.14 8.43
C SER A 16 29.75 17.33 9.17
N ILE A 17 28.66 17.97 9.57
CA ILE A 17 27.44 17.29 10.04
C ILE A 17 26.50 17.05 8.85
N LYS A 18 25.82 15.90 8.85
CA LYS A 18 24.89 15.52 7.77
C LYS A 18 23.45 15.96 8.04
N GLY A 19 23.07 16.03 9.30
CA GLY A 19 21.72 16.46 9.65
C GLY A 19 21.52 16.63 11.15
N VAL A 20 20.35 17.15 11.48
CA VAL A 20 19.83 17.36 12.83
C VAL A 20 18.50 16.63 12.95
N ARG A 21 18.26 15.99 14.10
CA ARG A 21 16.99 15.29 14.35
C ARG A 21 16.15 16.07 15.37
N ILE A 22 14.90 16.31 15.02
CA ILE A 22 13.86 16.89 15.88
C ILE A 22 12.89 15.76 16.24
N ASP A 23 12.72 15.51 17.52
CA ASP A 23 12.00 14.30 17.99
C ASP A 23 10.91 14.55 19.03
N SER A 24 10.59 15.81 19.28
CA SER A 24 9.56 16.22 20.22
C SER A 24 9.15 17.68 19.95
N GLY A 25 8.03 18.09 20.55
CA GLY A 25 7.51 19.45 20.43
C GLY A 25 6.78 19.70 19.10
N ASP A 26 6.60 20.98 18.77
CA ASP A 26 6.03 21.41 17.50
C ASP A 26 7.09 21.26 16.40
N LEU A 27 6.95 20.20 15.60
CA LEU A 27 7.91 19.85 14.56
C LEU A 27 8.05 20.95 13.50
N VAL A 28 6.95 21.64 13.15
CA VAL A 28 6.94 22.67 12.11
C VAL A 28 7.66 23.91 12.60
N ASP A 29 7.30 24.40 13.79
CA ASP A 29 7.93 25.58 14.39
C ASP A 29 9.43 25.33 14.64
N HIS A 30 9.78 24.19 15.23
CA HIS A 30 11.17 23.83 15.47
C HIS A 30 11.96 23.68 14.17
N ALA A 31 11.41 23.04 13.14
CA ALA A 31 12.08 22.92 11.84
C ALA A 31 12.37 24.30 11.23
N LYS A 32 11.39 25.21 11.22
CA LYS A 32 11.57 26.59 10.70
C LYS A 32 12.67 27.35 11.45
N LYS A 33 12.67 27.28 12.78
CA LYS A 33 13.70 27.93 13.62
C LYS A 33 15.09 27.32 13.44
N VAL A 34 15.18 25.99 13.42
CA VAL A 34 16.44 25.27 13.22
C VAL A 34 17.01 25.56 11.83
N ARG A 35 16.18 25.53 10.78
CA ARG A 35 16.58 25.88 9.42
C ARG A 35 17.18 27.28 9.36
N LYS A 36 16.49 28.26 9.93
CA LYS A 36 16.99 29.65 10.02
C LYS A 36 18.37 29.73 10.69
N ILE A 37 18.54 29.05 11.83
CA ILE A 37 19.83 29.01 12.55
C ILE A 37 20.92 28.39 11.68
N LEU A 38 20.63 27.28 11.01
CA LEU A 38 21.60 26.61 10.16
C LEU A 38 22.00 27.50 8.97
N ASP A 39 21.05 28.14 8.31
CA ASP A 39 21.29 29.00 7.15
C ASP A 39 22.09 30.25 7.51
N GLU A 40 21.74 30.92 8.61
CA GLU A 40 22.50 32.07 9.15
C GLU A 40 23.97 31.73 9.47
N ASN A 41 24.29 30.43 9.64
CA ASN A 41 25.64 29.95 9.89
C ASN A 41 26.25 29.20 8.69
N GLY A 42 25.66 29.30 7.48
CA GLY A 42 26.18 28.71 6.25
C GLY A 42 26.08 27.18 6.18
N CYS A 43 25.10 26.59 6.88
CA CYS A 43 24.85 25.15 6.99
C CYS A 43 23.65 24.69 6.15
N GLU A 44 23.43 25.32 4.99
CA GLU A 44 22.28 25.07 4.09
C GLU A 44 22.13 23.61 3.65
N LYS A 45 23.24 22.85 3.61
CA LYS A 45 23.26 21.43 3.20
C LYS A 45 22.98 20.44 4.33
N VAL A 46 22.85 20.92 5.56
CA VAL A 46 22.56 20.08 6.72
C VAL A 46 21.08 19.72 6.71
N LEU A 47 20.77 18.43 6.67
CA LEU A 47 19.40 17.92 6.61
C LEU A 47 18.67 18.09 7.95
N ILE A 48 17.37 18.29 7.91
CA ILE A 48 16.47 18.27 9.06
C ILE A 48 15.64 16.99 9.00
N ILE A 49 15.78 16.18 10.05
CA ILE A 49 15.11 14.88 10.20
C ILE A 49 14.06 15.03 11.30
N ALA A 50 12.81 14.67 11.02
CA ALA A 50 11.74 14.68 12.02
C ALA A 50 11.34 13.26 12.41
N SER A 51 11.16 12.99 13.70
CA SER A 51 10.69 11.69 14.20
C SER A 51 9.89 11.86 15.50
N SER A 52 8.57 11.92 15.47
CA SER A 52 7.74 12.02 16.68
C SER A 52 6.29 11.63 16.38
N ASP A 53 5.90 10.39 16.69
CA ASP A 53 4.54 9.86 16.47
C ASP A 53 3.95 10.27 15.11
N LEU A 54 4.76 10.17 14.06
CA LEU A 54 4.38 10.54 12.70
C LEU A 54 3.47 9.47 12.11
N ASN A 55 2.44 9.91 11.38
CA ASN A 55 1.64 9.13 10.45
C ASN A 55 1.47 9.94 9.15
N GLU A 56 0.82 9.37 8.15
CA GLU A 56 0.55 9.97 6.85
C GLU A 56 -0.20 11.31 6.94
N TYR A 57 -1.14 11.45 7.89
CA TYR A 57 -1.89 12.69 8.10
C TYR A 57 -1.02 13.82 8.65
N LYS A 58 -0.22 13.55 9.69
CA LYS A 58 0.72 14.54 10.23
C LYS A 58 1.80 14.92 9.23
N ILE A 59 2.31 13.95 8.46
CA ILE A 59 3.28 14.24 7.40
C ILE A 59 2.66 15.16 6.35
N LYS A 60 1.40 14.89 5.94
CA LYS A 60 0.67 15.75 5.02
C LYS A 60 0.53 17.19 5.56
N GLU A 61 0.11 17.36 6.81
CA GLU A 61 0.01 18.68 7.47
C GLU A 61 1.36 19.43 7.45
N ILE A 62 2.44 18.73 7.84
CA ILE A 62 3.80 19.31 7.85
C ILE A 62 4.23 19.78 6.45
N LEU A 63 3.91 19.00 5.41
CA LEU A 63 4.21 19.34 4.02
C LEU A 63 3.37 20.54 3.54
N GLU A 64 2.08 20.59 3.88
CA GLU A 64 1.18 21.72 3.56
C GLU A 64 1.65 23.03 4.22
N GLU A 65 2.22 22.94 5.43
CA GLU A 65 2.82 24.07 6.14
C GLU A 65 4.20 24.50 5.63
N ASN A 66 4.72 23.84 4.58
CA ASN A 66 6.03 24.06 3.98
C ASN A 66 7.16 24.03 5.04
N ALA A 67 7.08 23.11 6.01
CA ALA A 67 8.13 22.97 7.00
C ALA A 67 9.43 22.45 6.33
N PRO A 68 10.61 23.00 6.67
CA PRO A 68 11.87 22.56 6.09
C PRO A 68 12.35 21.26 6.74
N ILE A 69 11.65 20.16 6.48
CA ILE A 69 12.01 18.80 6.91
C ILE A 69 12.36 17.98 5.68
N ASP A 70 13.55 17.38 5.68
CA ASP A 70 14.08 16.62 4.55
C ASP A 70 13.79 15.12 4.67
N VAL A 71 13.65 14.62 5.91
CA VAL A 71 13.49 13.18 6.19
C VAL A 71 12.48 12.97 7.32
N PHE A 72 11.54 12.05 7.12
CA PHE A 72 10.59 11.61 8.13
C PHE A 72 10.96 10.22 8.64
N GLY A 73 11.20 10.11 9.95
CA GLY A 73 11.40 8.85 10.65
C GLY A 73 10.08 8.39 11.27
N VAL A 74 9.41 7.43 10.63
CA VAL A 74 8.16 6.84 11.10
C VAL A 74 8.44 5.51 11.80
N GLY A 75 7.98 5.39 13.05
CA GLY A 75 8.18 4.19 13.88
C GLY A 75 6.88 3.43 14.07
N THR A 76 6.28 3.61 15.25
CA THR A 76 5.13 2.81 15.72
C THR A 76 4.00 2.71 14.71
N GLU A 77 3.52 3.84 14.19
CA GLU A 77 2.39 3.89 13.25
C GLU A 77 2.60 2.98 12.03
N LEU A 78 3.78 3.03 11.41
CA LEU A 78 4.12 2.19 10.25
C LEU A 78 4.26 0.71 10.62
N THR A 79 4.83 0.39 11.78
CA THR A 79 5.13 -1.00 12.17
C THR A 79 3.93 -1.75 12.74
N THR A 80 2.97 -1.04 13.32
CA THR A 80 1.84 -1.66 14.01
C THR A 80 0.52 -1.53 13.27
N SER A 81 0.43 -0.66 12.24
CA SER A 81 -0.84 -0.29 11.59
C SER A 81 -1.90 0.01 12.65
N ARG A 82 -1.62 0.98 13.53
CA ARG A 82 -2.34 1.15 14.79
C ARG A 82 -3.86 1.35 14.60
N ASP A 83 -4.23 1.99 13.51
CA ASP A 83 -5.59 2.28 13.06
C ASP A 83 -6.34 1.03 12.58
N ASP A 84 -5.68 0.14 11.83
CA ASP A 84 -6.22 -1.16 11.42
C ASP A 84 -5.14 -2.27 11.53
N PRO A 85 -4.91 -2.82 12.73
CA PRO A 85 -3.77 -3.71 12.99
C PRO A 85 -3.97 -5.13 12.44
N THR A 86 -5.10 -5.41 11.78
CA THR A 86 -5.47 -6.75 11.36
C THR A 86 -5.93 -6.82 9.93
N ILE A 87 -5.34 -7.75 9.17
CA ILE A 87 -5.89 -8.13 7.86
C ILE A 87 -6.90 -9.27 8.08
N ALA A 88 -8.15 -9.07 7.67
CA ALA A 88 -9.23 -10.06 7.78
C ALA A 88 -9.13 -11.19 6.73
N GLY A 89 -7.93 -11.75 6.54
CA GLY A 89 -7.66 -12.84 5.61
C GLY A 89 -8.36 -14.14 6.00
N VAL A 90 -8.96 -14.83 5.03
CA VAL A 90 -9.68 -16.10 5.26
C VAL A 90 -9.24 -17.17 4.28
N TYR A 91 -9.08 -18.40 4.76
CA TYR A 91 -8.84 -19.59 3.94
C TYR A 91 -10.13 -20.42 3.85
N LYS A 92 -10.57 -20.75 2.63
CA LYS A 92 -11.82 -21.49 2.39
C LYS A 92 -11.63 -22.56 1.32
N LEU A 93 -12.22 -23.74 1.56
CA LEU A 93 -12.35 -24.78 0.56
C LEU A 93 -13.35 -24.36 -0.53
N ILE A 94 -12.89 -24.29 -1.78
CA ILE A 94 -13.71 -23.88 -2.93
C ILE A 94 -14.10 -25.05 -3.84
N GLU A 95 -13.38 -26.17 -3.75
CA GLU A 95 -13.59 -27.36 -4.58
C GLU A 95 -13.02 -28.60 -3.90
N TYR A 96 -13.73 -29.73 -3.98
CA TYR A 96 -13.24 -31.04 -3.52
C TYR A 96 -13.62 -32.13 -4.51
N ASN A 97 -12.64 -32.94 -4.93
CA ASN A 97 -12.85 -34.00 -5.92
C ASN A 97 -13.57 -33.49 -7.18
N ARG A 98 -13.10 -32.35 -7.73
CA ARG A 98 -13.69 -31.64 -8.89
C ARG A 98 -15.15 -31.22 -8.71
N LYS A 99 -15.66 -31.22 -7.47
CA LYS A 99 -17.01 -30.74 -7.13
C LYS A 99 -16.88 -29.39 -6.42
N PRO A 100 -17.38 -28.29 -7.02
CA PRO A 100 -17.36 -26.98 -6.39
C PRO A 100 -18.06 -27.00 -5.02
N LYS A 101 -17.52 -26.23 -4.07
CA LYS A 101 -18.04 -26.09 -2.71
C LYS A 101 -18.36 -24.63 -2.44
N ILE A 102 -19.51 -24.42 -1.81
CA ILE A 102 -19.97 -23.13 -1.35
C ILE A 102 -20.28 -23.23 0.14
N LYS A 103 -19.89 -22.21 0.89
CA LYS A 103 -20.41 -21.96 2.23
C LYS A 103 -21.44 -20.84 2.11
N ILE A 104 -22.64 -21.11 2.59
CA ILE A 104 -23.73 -20.14 2.72
C ILE A 104 -23.84 -19.78 4.21
N SER A 105 -23.93 -18.49 4.49
CA SER A 105 -24.22 -17.94 5.80
C SER A 105 -25.02 -16.66 5.61
N GLU A 106 -25.81 -16.27 6.60
CA GLU A 106 -26.74 -15.14 6.52
C GLU A 106 -26.07 -13.83 6.07
N GLU A 107 -24.78 -13.64 6.34
CA GLU A 107 -24.07 -12.40 6.04
C GLU A 107 -22.96 -12.52 4.97
N LYS A 108 -22.51 -13.73 4.62
CA LYS A 108 -21.31 -13.92 3.77
C LYS A 108 -21.45 -15.08 2.79
N LEU A 109 -21.48 -14.74 1.50
CA LEU A 109 -21.37 -15.67 0.37
C LEU A 109 -19.90 -15.96 0.06
N SER A 110 -19.58 -17.20 -0.31
CA SER A 110 -18.26 -17.57 -0.84
C SER A 110 -18.41 -18.03 -2.28
N TYR A 111 -17.43 -17.70 -3.14
CA TYR A 111 -17.47 -18.09 -4.54
C TYR A 111 -16.93 -19.52 -4.73
N PRO A 112 -17.72 -20.44 -5.31
CA PRO A 112 -17.34 -21.84 -5.50
C PRO A 112 -16.36 -22.02 -6.67
N GLY A 113 -15.74 -23.20 -6.74
CA GLY A 113 -14.90 -23.64 -7.86
C GLY A 113 -13.51 -23.00 -7.88
N LYS A 114 -12.60 -23.60 -8.64
CA LYS A 114 -11.28 -23.00 -8.91
C LYS A 114 -11.44 -21.73 -9.76
N LYS A 115 -10.70 -20.68 -9.42
CA LYS A 115 -10.89 -19.33 -9.96
C LYS A 115 -9.56 -18.69 -10.35
N GLN A 116 -9.65 -17.69 -11.21
CA GLN A 116 -8.58 -16.76 -11.57
C GLN A 116 -9.11 -15.32 -11.45
N ILE A 117 -8.22 -14.37 -11.17
CA ILE A 117 -8.52 -12.94 -11.19
C ILE A 117 -7.74 -12.30 -12.34
N TYR A 118 -8.43 -11.47 -13.11
CA TYR A 118 -7.80 -10.67 -14.15
C TYR A 118 -7.99 -9.19 -13.86
N ARG A 119 -6.94 -8.40 -14.08
CA ARG A 119 -6.99 -6.94 -13.99
C ARG A 119 -7.23 -6.35 -15.37
N ILE A 120 -8.31 -5.60 -15.52
CA ILE A 120 -8.70 -4.94 -16.76
C ILE A 120 -8.11 -3.54 -16.81
N TYR A 121 -7.61 -3.17 -17.99
CA TYR A 121 -7.09 -1.83 -18.26
C TYR A 121 -8.11 -0.97 -19.00
N ASN A 122 -8.17 0.32 -18.66
CA ASN A 122 -8.87 1.31 -19.47
C ASN A 122 -8.07 1.63 -20.75
N LYS A 123 -8.62 2.50 -21.60
CA LYS A 123 -7.97 2.93 -22.86
C LYS A 123 -6.66 3.72 -22.64
N GLN A 124 -6.46 4.25 -21.44
CA GLN A 124 -5.29 5.02 -21.03
C GLN A 124 -4.18 4.14 -20.45
N GLY A 125 -4.41 2.83 -20.30
CA GLY A 125 -3.44 1.90 -19.71
C GLY A 125 -3.44 1.91 -18.18
N GLU A 126 -4.44 2.51 -17.55
CA GLU A 126 -4.63 2.48 -16.09
C GLU A 126 -5.54 1.32 -15.68
N PHE A 127 -5.45 0.93 -14.41
CA PHE A 127 -6.33 -0.09 -13.81
C PHE A 127 -7.78 0.38 -13.75
N GLU A 128 -8.69 -0.38 -14.35
CA GLU A 128 -10.12 -0.06 -14.42
C GLU A 128 -10.95 -0.87 -13.43
N GLU A 129 -10.75 -2.20 -13.43
CA GLU A 129 -11.49 -3.14 -12.60
C GLU A 129 -10.75 -4.48 -12.51
N ASP A 130 -11.03 -5.25 -11.47
CA ASP A 130 -10.65 -6.65 -11.40
C ASP A 130 -11.89 -7.53 -11.69
N ILE A 131 -11.71 -8.61 -12.45
CA ILE A 131 -12.74 -9.62 -12.69
C ILE A 131 -12.32 -10.97 -12.11
N LEU A 132 -13.16 -11.51 -11.24
CA LEU A 132 -13.06 -12.87 -10.72
C LEU A 132 -13.82 -13.84 -11.63
N MET A 133 -13.12 -14.84 -12.15
CA MET A 133 -13.64 -15.80 -13.13
C MET A 133 -13.34 -17.23 -12.68
N LEU A 134 -14.07 -18.22 -13.22
CA LEU A 134 -13.63 -19.61 -13.14
C LEU A 134 -12.32 -19.79 -13.93
N ASP A 135 -11.45 -20.68 -13.48
CA ASP A 135 -10.12 -20.86 -14.07
C ASP A 135 -10.14 -21.43 -15.50
N ASN A 136 -11.27 -21.99 -15.92
CA ASN A 136 -11.50 -22.54 -17.25
C ASN A 136 -12.15 -21.55 -18.23
N GLU A 137 -12.38 -20.30 -17.80
CA GLU A 137 -12.89 -19.25 -18.68
C GLU A 137 -11.77 -18.64 -19.52
N PRO A 138 -12.06 -18.25 -20.78
CA PRO A 138 -11.08 -17.53 -21.58
C PRO A 138 -10.76 -16.18 -20.92
N ALA A 139 -9.48 -15.80 -20.93
CA ALA A 139 -9.03 -14.53 -20.41
C ALA A 139 -9.75 -13.36 -21.13
N PRO A 140 -10.19 -12.32 -20.41
CA PRO A 140 -10.72 -11.12 -21.01
C PRO A 140 -9.66 -10.43 -21.90
N PRO A 141 -10.06 -9.75 -22.98
CA PRO A 141 -9.13 -8.92 -23.74
C PRO A 141 -8.62 -7.76 -22.87
N ASN A 142 -7.42 -7.26 -23.17
CA ASN A 142 -6.80 -6.12 -22.47
C ASN A 142 -6.72 -6.32 -20.95
N SER A 143 -6.22 -7.48 -20.54
CA SER A 143 -6.15 -7.85 -19.12
C SER A 143 -4.87 -8.57 -18.75
N ASP A 144 -4.45 -8.39 -17.49
CA ASP A 144 -3.37 -9.15 -16.88
C ASP A 144 -3.92 -10.21 -15.93
N VAL A 145 -3.27 -11.36 -15.90
CA VAL A 145 -3.55 -12.42 -14.92
C VAL A 145 -2.90 -12.09 -13.58
N LEU A 146 -3.63 -12.21 -12.47
CA LEU A 146 -3.13 -11.81 -11.15
C LEU A 146 -2.61 -12.98 -10.29
N LEU A 147 -3.18 -14.19 -10.42
CA LEU A 147 -2.66 -15.36 -9.71
C LEU A 147 -1.65 -16.08 -10.60
N ILE A 148 -0.36 -15.92 -10.28
CA ILE A 148 0.75 -16.59 -10.93
C ILE A 148 1.13 -17.86 -10.15
N PRO A 149 1.25 -19.03 -10.80
CA PRO A 149 1.75 -20.23 -10.14
C PRO A 149 3.16 -20.02 -9.58
N VAL A 150 3.34 -20.22 -8.27
CA VAL A 150 4.65 -20.13 -7.60
C VAL A 150 5.19 -21.52 -7.24
N MET A 151 4.29 -22.43 -6.89
CA MET A 151 4.60 -23.79 -6.48
C MET A 151 3.67 -24.78 -7.20
N LYS A 152 4.22 -25.93 -7.60
CA LYS A 152 3.47 -27.05 -8.16
C LYS A 152 3.99 -28.36 -7.57
N GLU A 153 3.08 -29.18 -7.06
CA GLU A 153 3.42 -30.51 -6.47
C GLU A 153 4.52 -30.43 -5.40
N GLY A 154 4.50 -29.37 -4.58
CA GLY A 154 5.49 -29.14 -3.52
C GLY A 154 6.83 -28.57 -3.99
N VAL A 155 6.99 -28.32 -5.29
CA VAL A 155 8.21 -27.76 -5.88
C VAL A 155 7.98 -26.31 -6.28
N LEU A 156 8.89 -25.41 -5.88
CA LEU A 156 8.91 -24.04 -6.36
C LEU A 156 9.22 -24.03 -7.87
N ILE A 157 8.34 -23.43 -8.67
CA ILE A 157 8.45 -23.41 -10.14
C ILE A 157 8.74 -22.01 -10.70
N THR A 158 8.80 -21.01 -9.82
CA THR A 158 9.02 -19.61 -10.16
C THR A 158 10.21 -19.10 -9.37
N GLU A 159 11.13 -18.42 -10.05
CA GLU A 159 12.22 -17.71 -9.39
C GLU A 159 11.64 -16.54 -8.59
N LEU A 160 11.99 -16.46 -7.30
CA LEU A 160 11.49 -15.39 -6.44
C LEU A 160 12.21 -14.08 -6.78
N PRO A 161 11.48 -12.97 -6.97
CA PRO A 161 12.09 -11.69 -7.28
C PRO A 161 12.92 -11.17 -6.09
N ASP A 162 13.96 -10.41 -6.40
CA ASP A 162 14.71 -9.67 -5.38
C ASP A 162 13.95 -8.42 -4.91
N LEU A 163 14.44 -7.79 -3.84
CA LEU A 163 13.78 -6.62 -3.24
C LEU A 163 13.66 -5.44 -4.22
N ASN A 164 14.65 -5.23 -5.07
CA ASN A 164 14.64 -4.13 -6.04
C ASN A 164 13.56 -4.37 -7.11
N SER A 165 13.42 -5.60 -7.56
CA SER A 165 12.40 -6.02 -8.52
C SER A 165 11.00 -5.90 -7.93
N ILE A 166 10.82 -6.27 -6.66
CA ILE A 166 9.55 -6.08 -5.94
C ILE A 166 9.21 -4.59 -5.82
N GLN A 167 10.19 -3.75 -5.45
CA GLN A 167 10.00 -2.30 -5.34
C GLN A 167 9.62 -1.68 -6.68
N GLN A 168 10.34 -2.02 -7.75
CA GLN A 168 10.08 -1.53 -9.10
C GLN A 168 8.69 -1.96 -9.59
N PHE A 169 8.33 -3.23 -9.38
CA PHE A 169 6.99 -3.73 -9.69
C PHE A 169 5.92 -2.94 -8.94
N ASN A 170 6.11 -2.63 -7.65
CA ASN A 170 5.16 -1.82 -6.89
C ASN A 170 5.03 -0.39 -7.45
N ILE A 171 6.14 0.27 -7.78
CA ILE A 171 6.13 1.61 -8.38
C ILE A 171 5.33 1.62 -9.69
N GLU A 172 5.61 0.68 -10.58
CA GLU A 172 4.90 0.57 -11.87
C GLU A 172 3.39 0.30 -11.69
N ASN A 173 3.02 -0.49 -10.68
CA ASN A 173 1.60 -0.72 -10.36
C ASN A 173 0.94 0.53 -9.79
N ILE A 174 1.61 1.27 -8.90
CA ILE A 174 1.11 2.53 -8.37
C ILE A 174 0.95 3.55 -9.51
N GLU A 175 1.87 3.64 -10.46
CA GLU A 175 1.74 4.54 -11.62
C GLU A 175 0.48 4.26 -12.43
N LYS A 176 0.15 2.98 -12.66
CA LYS A 176 -1.05 2.53 -13.39
C LYS A 176 -2.35 2.67 -12.60
N LEU A 177 -2.30 2.91 -11.29
CA LEU A 177 -3.49 3.12 -10.49
C LEU A 177 -4.06 4.53 -10.76
N PRO A 178 -5.37 4.71 -11.01
CA PRO A 178 -5.94 6.05 -11.16
C PRO A 178 -5.74 6.93 -9.92
N THR A 179 -5.50 8.23 -10.10
CA THR A 179 -5.15 9.19 -9.02
C THR A 179 -6.14 9.19 -7.86
N LYS A 180 -7.44 9.04 -8.14
CA LYS A 180 -8.49 8.99 -7.10
C LYS A 180 -8.29 7.87 -6.07
N PHE A 181 -7.58 6.79 -6.40
CA PHE A 181 -7.29 5.69 -5.48
C PHE A 181 -5.94 5.87 -4.74
N LYS A 182 -5.23 6.98 -4.97
CA LYS A 182 -3.96 7.34 -4.30
C LYS A 182 -4.15 8.39 -3.20
N GLU A 183 -5.39 8.83 -3.00
CA GLU A 183 -5.74 9.76 -1.94
C GLU A 183 -5.79 9.02 -0.60
N LEU A 184 -5.43 9.71 0.49
CA LEU A 184 -5.45 9.12 1.85
C LEU A 184 -6.88 8.86 2.34
N GLU A 185 -7.84 9.66 1.89
CA GLU A 185 -9.24 9.54 2.30
C GLU A 185 -9.93 8.41 1.52
N GLU A 186 -10.55 7.46 2.22
CA GLU A 186 -11.25 6.33 1.61
C GLU A 186 -12.59 6.73 0.99
N ASN A 187 -12.57 7.36 -0.17
CA ASN A 187 -13.78 7.79 -0.87
C ASN A 187 -14.13 6.92 -2.09
N HIS A 188 -13.29 5.93 -2.41
CA HIS A 188 -13.37 5.20 -3.68
C HIS A 188 -13.14 3.71 -3.52
N ILE A 189 -14.15 2.92 -3.91
CA ILE A 189 -14.05 1.46 -3.97
C ILE A 189 -13.51 1.05 -5.35
N PHE A 190 -12.38 0.33 -5.37
CA PHE A 190 -11.88 -0.26 -6.62
C PHE A 190 -12.84 -1.35 -7.09
N LYS A 191 -13.25 -1.28 -8.36
CA LYS A 191 -14.32 -2.12 -8.87
C LYS A 191 -13.85 -3.56 -9.00
N VAL A 192 -14.58 -4.48 -8.36
CA VAL A 192 -14.41 -5.92 -8.54
C VAL A 192 -15.73 -6.51 -9.04
N ARG A 193 -15.70 -7.26 -10.13
CA ARG A 193 -16.88 -7.97 -10.66
C ARG A 193 -16.64 -9.46 -10.79
N ILE A 194 -17.72 -10.21 -10.88
CA ILE A 194 -17.70 -11.67 -11.13
C ILE A 194 -18.13 -11.98 -12.56
N SER A 195 -17.57 -13.04 -13.14
CA SER A 195 -18.00 -13.51 -14.46
C SER A 195 -19.44 -14.05 -14.42
N LYS A 196 -20.08 -14.05 -15.59
CA LYS A 196 -21.42 -14.63 -15.75
C LYS A 196 -21.46 -16.10 -15.34
N LYS A 197 -20.48 -16.90 -15.77
CA LYS A 197 -20.44 -18.33 -15.44
C LYS A 197 -20.22 -18.58 -13.95
N LEU A 198 -19.36 -17.78 -13.29
CA LEU A 198 -19.16 -17.88 -11.85
C LEU A 198 -20.43 -17.50 -11.09
N SER A 199 -21.14 -16.45 -11.53
CA SER A 199 -22.44 -16.07 -10.97
C SER A 199 -23.48 -17.18 -11.13
N GLU A 200 -23.62 -17.76 -12.32
CA GLU A 200 -24.53 -18.88 -12.59
C GLU A 200 -24.22 -20.11 -11.73
N LEU A 201 -22.94 -20.48 -11.59
CA LEU A 201 -22.51 -21.57 -10.70
C LEU A 201 -22.85 -21.28 -9.24
N THR A 202 -22.62 -20.04 -8.80
CA THR A 202 -22.91 -19.59 -7.44
C THR A 202 -24.39 -19.69 -7.14
N ASN A 203 -25.26 -19.19 -8.03
CA ASN A 203 -26.71 -19.27 -7.90
C ASN A 203 -27.18 -20.73 -7.90
N THR A 204 -26.73 -21.54 -8.86
CA THR A 204 -27.10 -22.97 -8.98
C THR A 204 -26.76 -23.76 -7.71
N LEU A 205 -25.66 -23.42 -7.03
CA LEU A 205 -25.31 -24.08 -5.77
C LEU A 205 -26.06 -23.52 -4.58
N THR A 206 -26.38 -22.23 -4.58
CA THR A 206 -27.12 -21.56 -3.50
C THR A 206 -28.58 -22.05 -3.48
N ASP A 207 -29.21 -22.14 -4.65
CA ASP A 207 -30.59 -22.62 -4.84
C ASP A 207 -30.81 -24.04 -4.29
N LYS A 208 -29.75 -24.85 -4.14
CA LYS A 208 -29.86 -26.20 -3.55
C LYS A 208 -30.02 -26.22 -2.03
N PHE A 209 -29.83 -25.08 -1.37
CA PHE A 209 -29.89 -24.94 0.09
C PHE A 209 -31.01 -23.99 0.55
N THR A 210 -31.81 -23.47 -0.40
CA THR A 210 -33.06 -22.72 -0.18
C THR A 210 -34.23 -23.61 -0.55
#